data_AF-A0A0T6AYM4-F1
#
_entry.id   AF-A0A0T6AYM4-F1
#
_cell.length_a   1.000
_cell.length_b   1.000
_cell.length_c   1.000
_cell.angle_alpha   90.00
_cell.angle_beta   90.00
_cell.angle_gamma   90.00
#
_symmetry.space_group_name_H-M   'P 1'
#
loop_
_entity.id
_entity.type
_entity.pdbx_description
1 polymer ?
#
loop_
_entity_poly.entity_id
_entity_poly.type
_entity_poly.pdbx_seq_one_letter_code
_entity_poly.pdbx_strand_id
1 'polypeptide(L)'
;MFGEEKNRGGYKNYPNVSVKNVYMFPGIPQLLKKLFDCLGPKIFQSKEKFFKKTVYFNVTEKTLVVALNQLVKECPDVIFGSYPVLENSFYKVKITIEATEE
;
A
#
# COMPACT_ATOMS: atom_id res chain seq x y z
N MET A 1 -28.26 -12.39 -12.68
CA MET A 1 -28.83 -13.59 -12.02
C MET A 1 -28.56 -13.45 -10.53
N PHE A 2 -29.61 -13.35 -9.73
CA PHE A 2 -29.52 -13.31 -8.27
C PHE A 2 -29.14 -14.69 -7.77
N GLY A 3 -27.99 -14.82 -7.11
CA GLY A 3 -27.67 -16.01 -6.32
C GLY A 3 -28.21 -15.80 -4.91
N GLU A 4 -29.34 -16.44 -4.59
CA GLU A 4 -29.78 -16.63 -3.21
C GLU A 4 -28.97 -17.77 -2.60
N GLU A 5 -28.22 -17.49 -1.53
CA GLU A 5 -27.86 -18.51 -0.54
C GLU A 5 -28.37 -18.10 0.84
N LYS A 6 -29.05 -19.06 1.48
CA LYS A 6 -29.90 -18.90 2.65
C LYS A 6 -29.18 -19.41 3.90
N ASN A 7 -28.98 -18.49 4.85
CA ASN A 7 -28.81 -18.65 6.31
C ASN A 7 -27.65 -19.50 6.87
N ARG A 8 -26.77 -18.85 7.66
CA ARG A 8 -26.43 -19.24 9.05
C ARG A 8 -25.77 -18.09 9.81
N GLY A 9 -26.11 -18.00 11.10
CA GLY A 9 -25.90 -16.87 11.99
C GLY A 9 -24.47 -16.30 12.07
N GLY A 10 -24.42 -14.97 12.18
CA GLY A 10 -23.22 -14.18 12.39
C GLY A 10 -23.18 -13.03 11.40
N TYR A 11 -23.47 -11.81 11.84
CA TYR A 11 -23.27 -10.58 11.06
C TYR A 11 -21.81 -10.49 10.60
N LYS A 12 -21.45 -11.06 9.45
CA LYS A 12 -20.05 -11.08 9.01
C LYS A 12 -19.78 -10.84 7.53
N ASN A 13 -20.78 -10.86 6.66
CA ASN A 13 -20.57 -10.56 5.24
C ASN A 13 -21.43 -9.35 4.83
N TYR A 14 -20.80 -8.18 4.78
CA TYR A 14 -21.34 -7.05 4.03
C TYR A 14 -21.28 -7.43 2.54
N PRO A 15 -22.40 -7.52 1.81
CA PRO A 15 -22.36 -7.81 0.38
C PRO A 15 -21.72 -6.62 -0.34
N ASN A 16 -20.65 -6.86 -1.09
CA ASN A 16 -20.10 -5.86 -2.00
C ASN A 16 -20.87 -5.96 -3.32
N VAL A 17 -21.54 -4.88 -3.70
CA VAL A 17 -22.22 -4.78 -4.99
C VAL A 17 -21.16 -4.50 -6.05
N SER A 18 -21.09 -5.35 -7.06
CA SER A 18 -20.21 -5.17 -8.22
C SER A 18 -20.99 -5.23 -9.51
N VAL A 19 -20.62 -4.38 -10.47
CA VAL A 19 -21.15 -4.38 -11.84
C VAL A 19 -19.97 -4.44 -12.78
N LYS A 20 -19.76 -5.61 -13.41
CA LYS A 20 -18.58 -5.91 -14.24
C LYS A 20 -17.28 -5.69 -13.43
N ASN A 21 -16.48 -4.69 -13.80
CA ASN A 21 -15.21 -4.32 -13.17
C ASN A 21 -15.36 -3.15 -12.16
N VAL A 22 -16.58 -2.73 -11.83
CA VAL A 22 -16.86 -1.66 -10.87
C VAL A 22 -17.29 -2.27 -9.54
N TYR A 23 -16.56 -1.96 -8.47
CA TYR A 23 -16.80 -2.46 -7.10
C TYR A 23 -17.16 -1.30 -6.17
N MET A 24 -18.28 -1.41 -5.46
CA MET A 24 -18.76 -0.34 -4.57
C MET A 24 -18.30 -0.58 -3.13
N PHE A 25 -17.36 0.24 -2.64
CA PHE A 25 -16.92 0.21 -1.26
C PHE A 25 -17.70 1.22 -0.40
N PRO A 26 -17.98 0.90 0.88
CA PRO A 26 -18.67 1.80 1.78
C PRO A 26 -17.80 3.02 2.12
N GLY A 27 -18.44 4.17 2.35
CA GLY A 27 -17.74 5.40 2.73
C GLY A 27 -17.12 5.38 4.13
N ILE A 28 -17.47 4.41 4.98
CA ILE A 28 -16.92 4.27 6.33
C ILE A 28 -15.55 3.57 6.25
N PRO A 29 -14.43 4.20 6.64
CA PRO A 29 -13.08 3.65 6.45
C PRO A 29 -12.87 2.29 7.10
N GLN A 30 -13.46 2.03 8.28
CA GLN A 30 -13.32 0.73 8.95
C GLN A 30 -14.01 -0.41 8.18
N LEU A 31 -15.15 -0.12 7.53
CA LEU A 31 -15.86 -1.11 6.71
C LEU A 31 -15.15 -1.31 5.36
N LEU A 32 -14.63 -0.24 4.77
CA LEU A 32 -13.82 -0.30 3.56
C LEU A 32 -12.63 -1.22 3.77
N LYS A 33 -11.84 -1.03 4.84
CA LYS A 33 -10.69 -1.90 5.15
C LYS A 33 -11.10 -3.36 5.25
N LYS A 34 -12.13 -3.68 6.04
CA LYS A 34 -12.62 -5.06 6.20
C LYS A 34 -13.02 -5.70 4.87
N LEU A 35 -13.72 -4.96 4.00
CA LEU A 35 -14.12 -5.44 2.70
C LEU A 35 -12.93 -5.57 1.73
N PHE A 36 -11.98 -4.64 1.78
CA PHE A 36 -10.79 -4.65 0.95
C PHE A 36 -9.86 -5.81 1.33
N ASP A 37 -9.69 -6.12 2.61
CA ASP A 37 -8.89 -7.27 3.06
C ASP A 37 -9.49 -8.61 2.55
N CYS A 38 -10.81 -8.69 2.43
CA CYS A 38 -11.52 -9.88 1.96
C CYS A 38 -11.54 -10.01 0.43
N LEU A 39 -11.79 -8.91 -0.28
CA LEU A 39 -12.02 -8.90 -1.72
C LEU A 39 -10.80 -8.49 -2.53
N GLY A 40 -9.90 -7.68 -1.97
CA GLY A 40 -8.71 -7.17 -2.63
C GLY A 40 -7.87 -8.27 -3.28
N PRO A 41 -7.52 -9.37 -2.58
CA PRO A 41 -6.78 -10.49 -3.18
C PRO A 41 -7.52 -11.23 -4.31
N LYS A 42 -8.86 -11.11 -4.38
CA LYS A 42 -9.67 -11.72 -5.43
C LYS A 42 -9.84 -10.79 -6.64
N ILE A 43 -9.89 -9.49 -6.40
CA ILE A 43 -10.13 -8.46 -7.42
C ILE A 43 -8.81 -8.01 -8.06
N PHE A 44 -7.79 -7.74 -7.25
CA PHE A 44 -6.52 -7.14 -7.67
C PHE A 44 -5.41 -8.17 -7.79
N GLN A 45 -5.65 -9.23 -8.57
CA GLN A 45 -4.62 -10.22 -8.86
C GLN A 45 -3.69 -9.70 -9.94
N SER A 46 -2.43 -9.44 -9.59
CA SER A 46 -1.35 -9.20 -10.54
C SER A 46 -0.28 -10.28 -10.40
N LYS A 47 0.37 -10.63 -11.51
CA LYS A 47 1.55 -11.50 -11.51
C LYS A 47 2.83 -10.73 -11.16
N GLU A 48 2.79 -9.41 -11.26
CA GLU A 48 3.92 -8.54 -10.94
C GLU A 48 4.07 -8.45 -9.42
N LYS A 49 5.28 -8.71 -8.95
CA LYS A 49 5.64 -8.52 -7.54
C LYS A 49 6.07 -7.08 -7.35
N PHE A 50 5.68 -6.51 -6.22
CA PHE A 50 6.10 -5.18 -5.83
C PHE A 50 6.73 -5.26 -4.44
N PHE A 51 8.00 -4.89 -4.36
CA PHE A 51 8.77 -4.85 -3.15
C PHE A 51 8.82 -3.43 -2.65
N LYS A 52 8.46 -3.24 -1.38
CA LYS A 52 8.52 -1.94 -0.72
C LYS A 52 9.24 -2.06 0.60
N LYS A 53 10.31 -1.28 0.75
CA LYS A 53 11.05 -1.13 2.00
C LYS A 53 11.00 0.33 2.44
N THR A 54 10.99 0.54 3.75
CA THR A 54 11.02 1.87 4.33
C THR A 54 12.12 1.92 5.38
N VAL A 55 12.96 2.95 5.29
CA VAL A 55 14.07 3.18 6.21
C VAL A 55 13.89 4.56 6.85
N TYR A 56 14.15 4.65 8.14
CA TYR A 56 13.99 5.86 8.94
C TYR A 56 15.35 6.36 9.39
N PHE A 57 15.60 7.66 9.21
CA PHE A 57 16.86 8.30 9.54
C PHE A 57 16.65 9.48 10.49
N ASN A 58 17.54 9.60 11.48
CA ASN A 58 17.57 10.73 12.40
C ASN A 58 18.53 11.86 11.96
N VAL A 59 19.00 11.81 10.72
CA VAL A 59 19.87 12.84 10.12
C VAL A 59 19.07 13.75 9.20
N THR A 60 19.64 14.91 8.85
CA THR A 60 19.02 15.87 7.93
C THR A 60 19.10 15.36 6.49
N GLU A 61 18.13 15.76 5.67
CA GLU A 61 18.03 15.36 4.26
C GLU A 61 19.30 15.68 3.47
N LYS A 62 19.91 16.85 3.70
CA LYS A 62 21.14 17.28 3.01
C LYS A 62 22.28 16.26 3.11
N THR A 63 22.39 15.54 4.22
CA THR A 63 23.42 14.51 4.43
C THR A 63 23.13 13.25 3.61
N LEU A 64 21.85 12.95 3.36
CA LEU A 64 21.42 11.75 2.65
C LEU A 64 21.37 11.94 1.14
N VAL A 65 21.14 13.16 0.65
CA VAL A 65 20.97 13.45 -0.79
C VAL A 65 22.13 12.92 -1.64
N VAL A 66 23.38 13.07 -1.18
CA VAL A 66 24.55 12.61 -1.95
C VAL A 66 24.54 11.08 -2.09
N ALA A 67 24.34 10.36 -1.00
CA ALA A 67 24.28 8.90 -0.99
C ALA A 67 23.06 8.37 -1.77
N LEU A 68 21.90 9.00 -1.61
CA LEU A 68 20.69 8.66 -2.35
C LEU A 68 20.87 8.84 -3.86
N ASN A 69 21.47 9.96 -4.29
CA ASN A 69 21.73 10.19 -5.71
C ASN A 69 22.71 9.18 -6.30
N GLN A 70 23.65 8.66 -5.50
CA GLN A 70 24.51 7.58 -5.92
C GLN A 70 23.72 6.27 -6.08
N LEU A 71 22.89 5.90 -5.10
CA LEU A 71 22.05 4.70 -5.17
C LEU A 71 21.06 4.72 -6.33
N VAL A 72 20.45 5.88 -6.63
CA VAL A 72 19.56 6.04 -7.80
C VAL A 72 20.31 5.79 -9.11
N LYS A 73 21.60 6.13 -9.19
CA LYS A 73 22.42 5.85 -10.38
C LYS A 73 22.85 4.39 -10.47
N GLU A 74 23.14 3.77 -9.33
CA GLU A 74 23.58 2.37 -9.24
C GLU A 74 22.42 1.39 -9.44
N CYS A 75 21.19 1.78 -9.08
CA CYS A 75 19.99 0.95 -9.14
C CYS A 75 18.88 1.65 -9.94
N PRO A 76 18.95 1.68 -11.28
CA PRO A 76 17.98 2.41 -12.12
C PRO A 76 16.56 1.82 -12.07
N ASP A 77 16.43 0.53 -11.76
CA ASP A 77 15.15 -0.18 -11.67
C ASP A 77 14.48 -0.01 -10.30
N VAL A 78 15.10 0.73 -9.38
CA VAL A 78 14.61 0.95 -8.02
C VAL A 78 14.19 2.41 -7.86
N ILE A 79 12.98 2.62 -7.36
CA ILE A 79 12.39 3.93 -7.09
C ILE A 79 12.69 4.31 -5.64
N PHE A 80 13.38 5.43 -5.46
CA PHE A 80 13.67 6.01 -4.16
C PHE A 80 12.82 7.26 -3.92
N GLY A 81 12.13 7.33 -2.78
CA GLY A 81 11.39 8.53 -2.35
C GLY A 81 11.89 9.04 -1.00
N SER A 82 12.14 10.35 -0.88
CA SER A 82 12.49 11.00 0.38
C SER A 82 11.30 11.81 0.92
N TYR A 83 11.01 11.63 2.21
CA TYR A 83 9.95 12.34 2.93
C TYR A 83 10.51 12.92 4.23
N PRO A 84 10.92 14.21 4.24
CA PRO A 84 11.35 14.88 5.45
C PRO A 84 10.16 15.11 6.38
N VAL A 85 10.38 14.92 7.69
CA VAL A 85 9.36 15.12 8.73
C VAL A 85 9.85 16.20 9.69
N LEU A 86 9.09 17.29 9.77
CA LEU A 86 9.45 18.47 10.56
C LEU A 86 9.18 18.27 12.06
N GLU A 87 8.10 17.59 12.41
CA GLU A 87 7.61 17.45 13.78
C GLU A 87 7.59 15.99 14.22
N ASN A 88 8.78 15.38 14.34
CA ASN A 88 8.90 14.05 14.90
C ASN A 88 10.19 13.89 15.71
N SER A 89 10.03 13.40 16.94
CA SER A 89 11.15 13.17 17.88
C SER A 89 11.98 11.94 17.51
N PHE A 90 11.39 10.98 16.78
CA PHE A 90 12.00 9.67 16.54
C PHE A 90 12.81 9.58 15.25
N TYR A 91 12.43 10.31 14.20
CA TYR A 91 13.15 10.35 12.93
C TYR A 91 12.88 11.66 12.19
N LYS A 92 13.85 12.09 11.38
CA LYS A 92 13.78 13.34 10.61
C LYS A 92 13.50 13.12 9.14
N VAL A 93 13.88 11.96 8.60
CA VAL A 93 13.68 11.62 7.19
C VAL A 93 13.21 10.18 7.08
N LYS A 94 12.14 9.96 6.32
CA LYS A 94 11.68 8.65 5.89
C LYS A 94 12.06 8.45 4.42
N ILE A 95 12.74 7.35 4.12
CA ILE A 95 13.06 6.96 2.74
C ILE A 95 12.25 5.72 2.39
N THR A 96 11.57 5.77 1.25
CA THR A 96 10.88 4.63 0.65
C THR A 96 11.70 4.10 -0.52
N ILE A 97 11.84 2.78 -0.57
CA ILE A 97 12.54 2.06 -1.62
C ILE A 97 11.51 1.11 -2.23
N GLU A 98 11.26 1.25 -3.51
CA GLU A 98 10.23 0.52 -4.24
C GLU A 98 10.85 -0.14 -5.47
N ALA A 99 10.61 -1.42 -5.67
CA ALA A 99 11.21 -2.19 -6.76
C ALA A 99 10.24 -3.28 -7.26
N THR A 100 10.39 -3.69 -8.52
CA THR A 100 9.65 -4.82 -9.10
C THR A 100 10.38 -6.15 -8.96
N GLU A 101 11.67 -6.09 -8.62
CA GLU A 101 12.55 -7.23 -8.35
C GLU A 101 13.17 -7.07 -6.94
N GLU A 102 13.55 -8.19 -6.30
CA GLU A 102 14.07 -8.21 -4.91
C GLU A 102 15.59 -8.02 -4.84
#